data_AF-A0A6I5CR08-F1
#
_entry.id   AF-A0A6I5CR08-F1
#
_cell.length_a   1.000
_cell.length_b   1.000
_cell.length_c   1.000
_cell.angle_alpha   90.00
_cell.angle_beta   90.00
_cell.angle_gamma   90.00
#
_symmetry.space_group_name_H-M   'P 1'
#
loop_
_entity.id
_entity.type
_entity.pdbx_description
1 polymer ?
#
loop_
_entity_poly.entity_id
_entity_poly.type
_entity_poly.pdbx_seq_one_letter_code
_entity_poly.pdbx_strand_id
1 'polypeptide(L)'
;MKKPEVLIVGAGIAGPALAYWLSRNGYRPTVVEHARQLRSGGSAIVVKGPAIPVAERMGILPQLRELATRNRSLTLLDPGGRR
;
A
#
# COMPACT_ATOMS: atom_id res chain seq x y z
N MET A 1 20.44 -22.04 11.52
CA MET A 1 19.83 -21.35 12.68
C MET A 1 18.35 -21.07 12.38
N LYS A 2 17.47 -21.13 13.39
CA LYS A 2 16.03 -20.85 13.21
C LYS A 2 15.82 -19.35 12.96
N LYS A 3 14.98 -18.99 11.98
CA LYS A 3 14.63 -17.58 11.69
C LYS A 3 13.80 -17.01 12.85
N PRO A 4 14.02 -15.75 13.28
CA PRO A 4 13.17 -15.11 14.29
C PRO A 4 11.73 -14.97 13.78
N GLU A 5 10.77 -15.28 14.65
CA GLU A 5 9.33 -15.24 14.32
C GLU A 5 8.74 -13.88 14.70
N VAL A 6 7.91 -13.31 13.82
CA VAL A 6 7.30 -11.98 14.01
C VAL A 6 5.81 -12.06 13.72
N LEU A 7 4.97 -11.63 14.66
CA LEU A 7 3.53 -11.47 14.44
C LEU A 7 3.22 -10.03 14.02
N ILE A 8 2.54 -9.85 12.90
CA ILE A 8 2.10 -8.56 12.37
C ILE A 8 0.57 -8.54 12.42
N VAL A 9 -0.01 -7.57 13.15
CA VAL A 9 -1.46 -7.41 13.27
C VAL A 9 -1.94 -6.34 12.30
N GLY A 10 -2.69 -6.76 11.28
CA GLY A 10 -3.31 -5.92 10.25
C GLY A 10 -2.79 -6.22 8.84
N ALA A 11 -3.70 -6.59 7.93
CA ALA A 11 -3.43 -6.82 6.51
C ALA A 11 -3.88 -5.63 5.63
N GLY A 12 -3.64 -4.40 6.10
CA GLY A 12 -3.79 -3.17 5.31
C GLY A 12 -2.60 -2.96 4.36
N ILE A 13 -2.09 -1.72 4.25
CA ILE A 13 -0.91 -1.42 3.41
C ILE A 13 0.40 -1.76 4.14
N ALA A 14 0.55 -1.29 5.38
CA ALA A 14 1.80 -1.40 6.12
C ALA A 14 2.16 -2.85 6.50
N GLY A 15 1.16 -3.68 6.86
CA GLY A 15 1.40 -5.05 7.30
C GLY A 15 2.06 -5.93 6.24
N PRO A 16 1.46 -6.10 5.05
CA PRO A 16 2.07 -6.83 3.94
C PRO A 16 3.38 -6.21 3.46
N ALA A 17 3.50 -4.87 3.45
CA ALA A 17 4.74 -4.21 3.09
C ALA A 17 5.89 -4.53 4.08
N LEU A 18 5.59 -4.54 5.38
CA LEU A 18 6.56 -4.93 6.41
C LEU A 18 6.91 -6.41 6.31
N ALA A 19 5.92 -7.29 6.13
CA ALA A 19 6.13 -8.73 5.97
C ALA A 19 7.06 -9.05 4.78
N TYR A 20 6.85 -8.34 3.66
CA TYR A 20 7.71 -8.43 2.47
C TYR A 20 9.18 -8.15 2.82
N TRP A 21 9.47 -7.04 3.51
CA TRP A 21 10.84 -6.69 3.87
C TRP A 21 11.43 -7.62 4.95
N LEU A 22 10.66 -7.98 5.98
CA LEU A 22 11.13 -8.88 7.04
C LEU A 22 11.49 -10.27 6.50
N SER A 23 10.65 -10.84 5.63
CA SER A 23 10.93 -12.15 5.01
C SER A 23 12.27 -12.18 4.24
N ARG A 24 12.60 -11.06 3.58
CA ARG A 24 13.86 -10.88 2.83
C ARG A 24 15.07 -10.60 3.71
N ASN A 25 14.85 -10.18 4.95
CA ASN A 25 15.89 -9.90 5.94
C ASN A 25 16.03 -11.02 6.98
N GLY A 26 15.61 -12.25 6.65
CA GLY A 26 15.87 -13.44 7.46
C GLY A 26 14.86 -13.71 8.59
N TYR A 27 13.75 -12.98 8.65
CA TYR A 27 12.67 -13.23 9.61
C TYR A 27 11.62 -14.17 9.02
N ARG A 28 10.75 -14.71 9.90
CA ARG A 28 9.56 -15.48 9.55
C ARG A 28 8.30 -14.71 10.00
N PRO A 29 7.81 -13.75 9.20
CA PRO A 29 6.63 -12.97 9.55
C PRO A 29 5.34 -13.79 9.36
N THR A 30 4.39 -13.61 10.28
CA THR A 30 3.00 -14.07 10.18
C THR A 30 2.10 -12.83 10.25
N VAL A 31 1.24 -12.63 9.25
CA VAL A 31 0.27 -11.52 9.24
C VAL A 31 -1.10 -12.06 9.64
N VAL A 32 -1.75 -11.41 10.60
CA VAL A 32 -3.13 -11.70 11.00
C VAL A 32 -4.01 -10.48 10.74
N GLU A 33 -5.28 -10.70 10.40
CA GLU A 33 -6.25 -9.65 10.12
C GLU A 33 -7.59 -10.00 10.74
N HIS A 34 -8.28 -8.98 11.27
CA HIS A 34 -9.59 -9.14 11.88
C HIS A 34 -10.70 -9.25 10.82
N ALA A 35 -10.59 -8.51 9.71
CA ALA A 35 -11.52 -8.59 8.60
C ALA A 35 -11.54 -10.00 7.99
N ARG A 36 -12.75 -10.53 7.73
CA ARG A 36 -12.93 -11.87 7.16
C ARG A 36 -12.37 -12.02 5.74
N GLN A 37 -12.14 -10.91 5.04
CA GLN A 37 -11.61 -10.87 3.70
C GLN A 37 -10.81 -9.58 3.46
N LEU A 38 -9.88 -9.62 2.52
CA LEU A 38 -9.18 -8.41 2.07
C LEU A 38 -10.18 -7.46 1.41
N ARG A 39 -10.06 -6.17 1.73
CA ARG A 39 -10.87 -5.13 1.11
C ARG A 39 -10.28 -4.80 -0.26
N SER A 40 -11.06 -4.96 -1.31
CA SER A 40 -10.67 -4.64 -2.70
C SER A 40 -11.03 -3.22 -3.13
N GLY A 41 -11.73 -2.46 -2.29
CA GLY A 41 -12.18 -1.09 -2.58
C GLY A 41 -12.08 -0.16 -1.36
N GLY A 42 -12.42 1.11 -1.57
CA GLY A 42 -12.32 2.16 -0.56
C GLY A 42 -11.93 3.50 -1.17
N SER A 43 -11.46 4.41 -0.32
CA SER A 43 -10.98 5.72 -0.76
C SER A 43 -9.70 5.60 -1.60
N ALA A 44 -9.59 6.44 -2.63
CA ALA A 44 -8.34 6.57 -3.38
C ALA A 44 -7.19 6.99 -2.46
N ILE A 45 -6.04 6.35 -2.64
CA ILE A 45 -4.79 6.70 -1.95
C ILE A 45 -3.77 7.24 -2.95
N VAL A 46 -2.81 8.01 -2.46
CA VAL A 46 -1.74 8.57 -3.28
C VAL A 46 -0.40 8.00 -2.84
N VAL A 47 0.27 7.29 -3.76
CA VAL A 47 1.68 6.89 -3.59
C VAL A 47 2.56 8.02 -4.12
N LYS A 48 3.29 8.69 -3.24
CA LYS A 48 4.13 9.85 -3.59
C LYS A 48 5.42 9.91 -2.77
N GLY A 49 6.36 10.72 -3.24
CA GLY A 49 7.59 11.02 -2.53
C GLY A 49 8.37 9.75 -2.17
N PRO A 50 8.83 9.57 -0.92
CA PRO A 50 9.64 8.42 -0.50
C PRO A 50 8.98 7.05 -0.69
N ALA A 51 7.65 6.97 -0.84
CA ALA A 51 6.97 5.71 -1.10
C ALA A 51 7.23 5.16 -2.51
N ILE A 52 7.55 6.03 -3.48
CA ILE A 52 7.84 5.63 -4.88
C ILE A 52 9.06 4.68 -4.94
N PRO A 53 10.26 5.05 -4.43
CA PRO A 53 11.41 4.15 -4.47
C PRO A 53 11.22 2.89 -3.61
N VAL A 54 10.41 2.94 -2.55
CA VAL A 54 10.05 1.74 -1.79
C VAL A 54 9.24 0.77 -2.65
N ALA A 55 8.19 1.25 -3.32
CA ALA A 55 7.37 0.44 -4.23
C ALA A 55 8.18 -0.11 -5.42
N GLU A 56 9.15 0.65 -5.92
CA GLU A 56 10.07 0.21 -6.96
C GLU A 56 10.97 -0.94 -6.49
N ARG A 57 11.60 -0.81 -5.32
CA ARG A 57 12.39 -1.91 -4.71
C ARG A 57 11.51 -3.09 -4.30
N MET A 58 10.22 -2.85 -4.09
CA MET A 58 9.22 -3.90 -3.89
C MET A 58 8.83 -4.61 -5.20
N GLY A 59 9.23 -4.08 -6.37
CA GLY A 59 8.89 -4.64 -7.69
C GLY A 59 7.44 -4.38 -8.14
N ILE A 60 6.67 -3.60 -7.37
CA ILE A 60 5.23 -3.41 -7.61
C ILE A 60 4.90 -2.07 -8.29
N LEU A 61 5.87 -1.17 -8.45
CA LEU A 61 5.64 0.16 -9.03
C LEU A 61 4.99 0.12 -10.43
N PRO A 62 5.37 -0.78 -11.37
CA PRO A 62 4.68 -0.89 -12.65
C PRO A 62 3.19 -1.23 -12.51
N GLN A 63 2.86 -2.20 -11.65
CA GLN A 63 1.47 -2.63 -11.39
C GLN A 63 0.65 -1.51 -10.73
N LEU A 64 1.25 -0.77 -9.80
CA LEU A 64 0.62 0.41 -9.19
C LEU A 64 0.31 1.49 -10.23
N ARG A 65 1.20 1.72 -11.19
CA ARG A 65 0.97 2.68 -12.28
C ARG A 65 -0.13 2.24 -13.24
N GLU A 66 -0.24 0.94 -13.50
CA GLU A 66 -1.29 0.36 -14.34
C GLU A 66 -2.68 0.53 -13.71
N LEU A 67 -2.79 0.28 -12.40
CA LEU A 67 -4.03 0.38 -11.63
C LEU A 67 -4.37 1.81 -11.19
N ALA A 68 -3.46 2.77 -11.36
CA ALA A 68 -3.63 4.14 -10.89
C ALA A 68 -4.83 4.82 -11.55
N THR A 69 -5.65 5.50 -10.76
CA THR A 69 -6.70 6.37 -11.26
C THR A 69 -6.10 7.51 -12.08
N ARG A 70 -6.58 7.67 -13.32
CA ARG A 70 -6.10 8.70 -14.26
C ARG A 70 -7.00 9.94 -14.21
N ASN A 71 -6.89 10.70 -13.12
CA ASN A 71 -7.57 11.99 -13.02
C ASN A 71 -7.01 12.95 -14.09
N ARG A 72 -7.86 13.43 -15.00
CA ARG A 72 -7.45 14.29 -16.13
C ARG A 72 -7.44 15.78 -15.78
N SER A 73 -8.31 16.19 -14.87
CA SER A 73 -8.46 17.58 -14.46
C SER A 73 -8.99 17.67 -13.04
N LEU A 74 -8.54 18.69 -12.31
CA LEU A 74 -9.15 19.14 -11.07
C LEU A 74 -9.73 20.54 -11.33
N THR A 75 -10.99 20.75 -10.98
CA THR A 75 -11.61 22.08 -11.02
C THR A 75 -12.05 22.44 -9.61
N LEU A 76 -11.54 23.56 -9.12
CA LEU A 76 -11.98 24.16 -7.87
C LEU A 76 -13.09 25.15 -8.23
N LEU A 77 -14.19 25.13 -7.47
CA LEU A 77 -15.32 26.02 -7.67
C LEU A 77 -15.54 26.85 -6.40
N ASP A 78 -15.99 28.08 -6.58
CA ASP A 78 -16.52 28.91 -5.50
C ASP A 78 -17.87 28.34 -4.98
N PRO A 79 -18.40 28.84 -3.85
CA PRO A 79 -19.71 28.39 -3.34
C PRO A 79 -20.89 28.61 -4.30
N GLY A 80 -20.74 29.46 -5.30
CA GLY A 80 -21.72 29.71 -6.36
C GLY A 80 -21.54 28.81 -7.59
N GLY A 81 -20.58 27.88 -7.58
CA GLY A 81 -20.32 26.95 -8.67
C GLY A 81 -19.51 27.52 -9.83
N ARG A 82 -18.87 28.68 -9.68
CA ARG A 82 -17.99 29.29 -10.71
C ARG A 82 -16.54 28.91 -10.48
N ARG A 83 -15.74 28.88 -11.55
CA ARG A 83 -14.29 28.66 -11.49
C ARG A 83 -13.55 29.86 -10.90
#